data_AF-A0A844QPZ5-F1
#
_entry.id   AF-A0A844QPZ5-F1
#
_cell.length_a   1.000
_cell.length_b   1.000
_cell.length_c   1.000
_cell.angle_alpha   90.00
_cell.angle_beta   90.00
_cell.angle_gamma   90.00
#
_symmetry.space_group_name_H-M   'P 1'
#
loop_
_entity.id
_entity.type
_entity.pdbx_description
1 polymer ?
#
loop_
_entity_poly.entity_id
_entity_poly.type
_entity_poly.pdbx_seq_one_letter_code
_entity_poly.pdbx_strand_id
1 'polypeptide(L)'
;MANKVSTAGLVEIAAHEGIVSSPYKDSQGYWTVGIGHTASAGSPDPATKRGEYSLSEIMDIFARDIAKFERRVNKAFTRPLTQQQFDAALSFDFNSGGIHRATWVKLFNAGDDRAAREAFMQWRKPPEIIPRRRKERNLFFDGRYSGNGTAVMYPATSSGKVIWGRGRRVNVMEILDGVSAPEPRQTEPKTAPSGKASFWSWLFGMIGKILRGGK
;
A
#
# COMPACT_ATOMS: atom_id res chain seq x y z
N MET A 1 -16.07 -12.06 14.50
CA MET A 1 -15.96 -11.77 13.05
C MET A 1 -14.52 -11.43 12.75
N ALA A 2 -14.00 -11.82 11.58
CA ALA A 2 -12.64 -11.43 11.17
C ALA A 2 -12.64 -9.95 10.73
N ASN A 3 -11.63 -9.20 11.14
CA ASN A 3 -11.52 -7.79 10.76
C ASN A 3 -11.21 -7.68 9.26
N LYS A 4 -11.74 -6.62 8.65
CA LYS A 4 -11.48 -6.21 7.26
C LYS A 4 -10.78 -4.87 7.29
N VAL A 5 -10.00 -4.57 6.24
CA VAL A 5 -9.40 -3.24 6.12
C VAL A 5 -10.51 -2.21 5.94
N SER A 6 -10.35 -1.02 6.51
CA SER A 6 -11.28 0.08 6.26
C SER A 6 -10.98 0.77 4.92
N THR A 7 -11.94 1.55 4.41
CA THR A 7 -11.72 2.46 3.26
C THR A 7 -10.54 3.40 3.53
N ALA A 8 -10.47 3.99 4.73
CA ALA A 8 -9.36 4.86 5.11
C ALA A 8 -8.02 4.10 5.12
N GLY A 9 -8.01 2.84 5.57
CA GLY A 9 -6.86 1.95 5.52
C GLY A 9 -6.39 1.67 4.09
N LEU A 10 -7.31 1.38 3.16
CA LEU A 10 -6.99 1.21 1.74
C LEU A 10 -6.34 2.46 1.15
N VAL A 11 -6.89 3.63 1.46
CA VAL A 11 -6.35 4.92 0.99
C VAL A 11 -4.96 5.19 1.57
N GLU A 12 -4.75 4.93 2.86
CA GLU A 12 -3.45 5.10 3.52
C GLU A 12 -2.37 4.21 2.86
N ILE A 13 -2.71 2.96 2.56
CA ILE A 13 -1.79 2.03 1.88
C ILE A 13 -1.53 2.51 0.45
N ALA A 14 -2.57 2.86 -0.32
CA ALA A 14 -2.42 3.38 -1.68
C ALA A 14 -1.53 4.64 -1.71
N ALA A 15 -1.66 5.52 -0.72
CA ALA A 15 -0.83 6.72 -0.61
C ALA A 15 0.65 6.40 -0.30
N HIS A 16 0.94 5.30 0.40
CA HIS A 16 2.31 4.84 0.64
C HIS A 16 2.95 4.15 -0.57
N GLU A 17 2.17 3.35 -1.30
CA GLU A 17 2.66 2.58 -2.45
C GLU A 17 2.74 3.41 -3.74
N GLY A 18 1.88 4.42 -3.87
CA GLY A 18 1.62 5.09 -5.14
C GLY A 18 0.73 4.25 -6.06
N ILE A 19 0.16 4.90 -7.07
CA ILE A 19 -0.73 4.27 -8.04
C ILE A 19 -0.10 4.38 -9.42
N VAL A 20 0.00 3.29 -10.18
CA VAL A 20 0.44 3.35 -11.58
C VAL A 20 -0.71 2.93 -12.50
N SER A 21 -1.18 3.87 -13.33
CA SER A 21 -2.38 3.66 -14.16
C SER A 21 -2.15 2.73 -15.35
N SER A 22 -0.91 2.54 -15.80
CA SER A 22 -0.58 1.62 -16.89
C SER A 22 0.33 0.48 -16.41
N PRO A 23 0.30 -0.70 -17.04
CA PRO A 23 1.26 -1.75 -16.75
C PRO A 23 2.71 -1.27 -16.85
N TYR A 24 3.50 -1.58 -15.84
CA TYR A 24 4.89 -1.18 -15.68
C TYR A 24 5.74 -2.37 -15.27
N LYS A 25 7.05 -2.27 -15.44
CA LYS A 25 7.99 -3.25 -14.90
C LYS A 25 8.44 -2.80 -13.52
N ASP A 26 8.27 -3.66 -12.52
CA ASP A 26 8.91 -3.47 -11.22
C ASP A 26 10.43 -3.62 -11.32
N SER A 27 11.14 -3.46 -10.20
CA SER A 27 12.61 -3.58 -10.19
C SER A 27 13.15 -4.97 -10.53
N GLN A 28 12.33 -5.99 -10.37
CA GLN A 28 12.68 -7.36 -10.71
C GLN A 28 12.30 -7.68 -12.16
N GLY A 29 11.72 -6.71 -12.88
CA GLY A 29 11.32 -6.83 -14.27
C GLY A 29 9.95 -7.47 -14.48
N TYR A 30 9.18 -7.70 -13.41
CA TYR A 30 7.84 -8.26 -13.51
C TYR A 30 6.84 -7.20 -13.94
N TRP A 31 5.90 -7.59 -14.82
CA TRP A 31 4.79 -6.74 -15.20
C TRP A 31 3.82 -6.57 -14.03
N THR A 32 3.58 -5.32 -13.67
CA THR A 32 2.81 -4.89 -12.52
C THR A 32 1.84 -3.78 -12.94
N VAL A 33 0.69 -3.65 -12.30
CA VAL A 33 -0.24 -2.53 -12.52
C VAL A 33 -0.87 -2.05 -11.22
N GLY A 34 -1.36 -0.82 -11.21
CA GLY A 34 -2.07 -0.25 -10.07
C GLY A 34 -1.18 -0.18 -8.83
N ILE A 35 -1.63 -0.80 -7.75
CA ILE A 35 -0.96 -0.84 -6.45
C ILE A 35 -0.33 -2.23 -6.26
N GLY A 36 0.83 -2.44 -6.90
CA GLY A 36 1.64 -3.65 -6.73
C GLY A 36 1.03 -4.96 -7.27
N HIS A 37 0.00 -4.91 -8.11
CA HIS A 37 -0.67 -6.10 -8.64
C HIS A 37 0.16 -6.77 -9.73
N THR A 38 0.40 -8.08 -9.61
CA THR A 38 1.10 -8.91 -10.61
C THR A 38 0.25 -10.12 -10.97
N ALA A 39 0.55 -10.79 -12.08
CA ALA A 39 -0.15 -12.02 -12.48
C ALA A 39 -0.14 -13.12 -11.40
N SER A 40 0.86 -13.13 -10.51
CA SER A 40 0.93 -14.07 -9.38
C SER A 40 -0.16 -13.84 -8.32
N ALA A 41 -0.77 -12.66 -8.30
CA ALA A 41 -1.92 -12.33 -7.45
C ALA A 41 -3.27 -12.72 -8.09
N GLY A 42 -3.26 -13.20 -9.34
CA GLY A 42 -4.45 -13.60 -10.10
C GLY A 42 -4.73 -12.66 -11.27
N SER A 43 -5.95 -12.72 -11.81
CA SER A 43 -6.37 -11.87 -12.93
C SER A 43 -6.63 -10.42 -12.50
N PRO A 44 -6.28 -9.42 -13.33
CA PRO A 44 -5.74 -9.55 -14.69
C PRO A 44 -4.22 -9.74 -14.75
N ASP A 45 -3.70 -10.44 -15.78
CA ASP A 45 -2.26 -10.45 -16.06
C ASP A 45 -1.81 -9.09 -16.64
N PRO A 46 -0.99 -8.28 -15.94
CA PRO A 46 -0.55 -6.98 -16.43
C PRO A 46 0.28 -7.06 -17.73
N ALA A 47 0.84 -8.23 -18.05
CA ALA A 47 1.58 -8.44 -19.30
C ALA A 47 0.67 -8.46 -20.54
N THR A 48 -0.65 -8.65 -20.37
CA THR A 48 -1.61 -8.88 -21.48
C THR A 48 -2.34 -7.61 -21.95
N LYS A 49 -2.51 -6.61 -21.09
CA LYS A 49 -3.12 -5.32 -21.44
C LYS A 49 -2.01 -4.28 -21.68
N ARG A 50 -2.20 -3.41 -22.67
CA ARG A 50 -1.42 -2.18 -22.84
C ARG A 50 -2.41 -1.02 -22.82
N GLY A 51 -2.09 0.03 -22.06
CA GLY A 51 -2.97 1.18 -21.86
C GLY A 51 -3.28 1.43 -20.38
N GLU A 52 -4.05 2.48 -20.12
CA GLU A 52 -4.45 2.86 -18.76
C GLU A 52 -5.61 1.99 -18.24
N TYR A 53 -5.57 1.74 -16.94
CA TYR A 53 -6.69 1.32 -16.12
C TYR A 53 -7.29 2.56 -15.48
N SER A 54 -8.61 2.58 -15.33
CA SER A 54 -9.26 3.58 -14.49
C SER A 54 -8.82 3.40 -13.03
N LEU A 55 -8.98 4.46 -12.24
CA LEU A 55 -8.72 4.38 -10.82
C LEU A 55 -9.67 3.38 -10.13
N SER A 56 -10.94 3.27 -10.55
CA SER A 56 -11.87 2.27 -10.03
C SER A 56 -11.41 0.83 -10.32
N GLU A 57 -10.98 0.52 -11.56
CA GLU A 57 -10.45 -0.80 -11.90
C GLU A 57 -9.23 -1.16 -11.02
N ILE A 58 -8.34 -0.18 -10.77
CA ILE A 58 -7.17 -0.38 -9.91
C ILE A 58 -7.59 -0.64 -8.47
N MET A 59 -8.57 0.10 -7.94
CA MET A 59 -9.03 -0.08 -6.57
C MET A 59 -9.75 -1.42 -6.38
N ASP A 60 -10.51 -1.89 -7.37
CA ASP A 60 -11.14 -3.22 -7.35
C ASP A 60 -10.10 -4.35 -7.36
N ILE A 61 -9.04 -4.22 -8.17
CA ILE A 61 -7.90 -5.14 -8.15
C ILE A 61 -7.24 -5.12 -6.78
N PHE A 62 -6.96 -3.93 -6.25
CA PHE A 62 -6.27 -3.77 -4.98
C PHE A 62 -7.07 -4.35 -3.80
N ALA A 63 -8.38 -4.12 -3.74
CA ALA A 63 -9.25 -4.68 -2.70
C ALA A 63 -9.23 -6.23 -2.70
N ARG A 64 -9.20 -6.85 -3.88
CA ARG A 64 -9.08 -8.32 -4.00
C ARG A 64 -7.71 -8.81 -3.52
N ASP A 65 -6.64 -8.14 -3.90
CA ASP A 65 -5.27 -8.49 -3.49
C ASP A 65 -5.08 -8.37 -1.98
N ILE A 66 -5.75 -7.40 -1.34
CA ILE A 66 -5.67 -7.14 0.09
C ILE A 66 -6.24 -8.29 0.93
N ALA A 67 -7.20 -9.05 0.41
CA ALA A 67 -7.84 -10.15 1.14
C ALA A 67 -6.85 -11.19 1.70
N LYS A 68 -5.70 -11.40 1.03
CA LYS A 68 -4.64 -12.30 1.54
C LYS A 68 -3.93 -11.74 2.77
N PHE A 69 -3.72 -10.43 2.82
CA PHE A 69 -3.10 -9.73 3.95
C PHE A 69 -4.07 -9.62 5.12
N GLU A 70 -5.36 -9.40 4.87
CA GLU A 70 -6.38 -9.45 5.92
C GLU A 70 -6.35 -10.79 6.68
N ARG A 71 -6.27 -11.91 5.95
CA ARG A 71 -6.16 -13.25 6.60
C ARG A 71 -4.89 -13.40 7.41
N ARG A 72 -3.76 -12.88 6.91
CA ARG A 72 -2.46 -12.92 7.61
C ARG A 72 -2.49 -12.10 8.90
N VAL A 73 -3.03 -10.89 8.86
CA VAL A 73 -3.19 -10.04 10.04
C VAL A 73 -4.14 -10.68 11.04
N ASN A 74 -5.34 -11.12 10.62
CA ASN A 74 -6.28 -11.79 11.52
C ASN A 74 -5.68 -13.03 12.22
N LYS A 75 -4.76 -13.75 11.55
CA LYS A 75 -4.05 -14.88 12.14
C LYS A 75 -2.88 -14.48 13.06
N ALA A 76 -2.30 -13.31 12.86
CA ALA A 76 -1.12 -12.86 13.59
C ALA A 76 -1.43 -12.32 15.00
N PHE A 77 -2.65 -11.84 15.23
CA PHE A 77 -3.05 -11.21 16.49
C PHE A 77 -3.98 -12.12 17.30
N THR A 78 -3.65 -12.30 18.58
CA THR A 78 -4.47 -13.05 19.54
C THR A 78 -5.37 -12.15 20.38
N ARG A 79 -5.06 -10.85 20.41
CA ARG A 79 -5.88 -9.81 21.04
C ARG A 79 -6.79 -9.15 19.99
N PRO A 80 -8.01 -8.73 20.35
CA PRO A 80 -8.84 -7.90 19.49
C PRO A 80 -8.09 -6.64 19.07
N LEU A 81 -8.16 -6.31 17.78
CA LEU A 81 -7.63 -5.05 17.25
C LEU A 81 -8.77 -4.06 17.02
N THR A 82 -8.51 -2.80 17.33
CA THR A 82 -9.28 -1.68 16.78
C THR A 82 -9.12 -1.63 15.26
N GLN A 83 -10.02 -0.91 14.57
CA GLN A 83 -9.94 -0.76 13.12
C GLN A 83 -8.60 -0.13 12.67
N GLN A 84 -8.15 0.92 13.36
CA GLN A 84 -6.89 1.61 13.07
C GLN A 84 -5.67 0.70 13.28
N GLN A 85 -5.68 -0.11 14.34
CA GLN A 85 -4.63 -1.11 14.56
C GLN A 85 -4.60 -2.16 13.45
N PHE A 86 -5.76 -2.63 13.01
CA PHE A 86 -5.85 -3.58 11.91
C PHE A 86 -5.30 -2.99 10.61
N ASP A 87 -5.70 -1.76 10.28
CA ASP A 87 -5.26 -1.05 9.07
C ASP A 87 -3.74 -0.79 9.09
N ALA A 88 -3.18 -0.38 10.24
CA ALA A 88 -1.75 -0.21 10.41
C ALA A 88 -0.97 -1.53 10.29
N ALA A 89 -1.45 -2.60 10.91
CA ALA A 89 -0.83 -3.92 10.82
C ALA A 89 -0.86 -4.47 9.39
N LEU A 90 -1.95 -4.22 8.67
CA LEU A 90 -2.08 -4.61 7.28
C LEU A 90 -1.16 -3.80 6.37
N SER A 91 -1.07 -2.48 6.54
CA SER A 91 -0.10 -1.63 5.83
C SER A 91 1.34 -2.09 6.09
N PHE A 92 1.63 -2.47 7.34
CA PHE A 92 2.93 -3.03 7.71
C PHE A 92 3.22 -4.33 6.96
N ASP A 93 2.26 -5.25 6.92
CA ASP A 93 2.45 -6.57 6.29
C ASP A 93 2.47 -6.49 4.76
N PHE A 94 1.68 -5.59 4.17
CA PHE A 94 1.70 -5.32 2.74
C PHE A 94 3.10 -4.91 2.28
N ASN A 95 3.74 -4.02 3.04
CA ASN A 95 5.10 -3.59 2.75
C ASN A 95 6.17 -4.64 3.03
N SER A 96 6.10 -5.30 4.19
CA SER A 96 7.23 -6.08 4.73
C SER A 96 7.11 -7.59 4.55
N GLY A 97 5.89 -8.08 4.30
CA GLY A 97 5.53 -9.50 4.40
C GLY A 97 5.84 -10.11 5.78
N GLY A 98 6.02 -9.27 6.79
CA GLY A 98 6.70 -9.58 8.05
C GLY A 98 5.82 -9.93 9.22
N ILE A 99 4.49 -9.86 9.11
CA ILE A 99 3.62 -9.79 10.28
C ILE A 99 3.79 -10.96 11.25
N HIS A 100 3.94 -12.18 10.75
CA HIS A 100 4.08 -13.38 11.60
C HIS A 100 5.44 -13.51 12.29
N ARG A 101 6.49 -12.83 11.79
CA ARG A 101 7.86 -12.90 12.38
C ARG A 101 8.23 -11.66 13.17
N ALA A 102 7.39 -10.63 13.17
CA ALA A 102 7.69 -9.35 13.79
C ALA A 102 7.62 -9.42 15.31
N THR A 103 8.72 -9.04 15.99
CA THR A 103 8.80 -9.01 17.45
C THR A 103 7.73 -8.12 18.07
N TRP A 104 7.39 -6.99 17.44
CA TRP A 104 6.35 -6.08 17.94
C TRP A 104 4.97 -6.73 18.01
N VAL A 105 4.63 -7.65 17.10
CA VAL A 105 3.36 -8.40 17.13
C VAL A 105 3.34 -9.37 18.31
N LYS A 106 4.47 -10.04 18.58
CA LYS A 106 4.60 -10.94 19.74
C LYS A 106 4.45 -10.19 21.06
N LEU A 107 5.12 -9.03 21.18
CA LEU A 107 5.04 -8.16 22.37
C LEU A 107 3.62 -7.63 22.58
N PHE A 108 2.97 -7.17 21.50
CA PHE A 108 1.59 -6.73 21.57
C PHE A 108 0.65 -7.87 22.01
N ASN A 109 0.76 -9.07 21.43
CA ASN A 109 -0.04 -10.22 21.86
C ASN A 109 0.17 -10.59 23.34
N ALA A 110 1.36 -10.33 23.88
CA ALA A 110 1.69 -10.53 25.30
C ALA A 110 1.19 -9.41 26.23
N GLY A 111 0.57 -8.36 25.69
CA GLY A 111 0.06 -7.22 26.46
C GLY A 111 1.08 -6.10 26.70
N ASP A 112 2.30 -6.20 26.17
CA ASP A 112 3.33 -5.18 26.34
C ASP A 112 3.29 -4.14 25.21
N ASP A 113 2.32 -3.24 25.29
CA ASP A 113 2.08 -2.21 24.27
C ASP A 113 3.26 -1.23 24.16
N ARG A 114 3.97 -0.96 25.27
CA ARG A 114 5.15 -0.08 25.28
C ARG A 114 6.30 -0.71 24.51
N ALA A 115 6.67 -1.95 24.85
CA ALA A 115 7.75 -2.64 24.15
C ALA A 115 7.37 -2.92 22.69
N ALA A 116 6.10 -3.22 22.40
CA ALA A 116 5.62 -3.36 21.03
C ALA A 116 5.82 -2.08 20.21
N ARG A 117 5.49 -0.91 20.77
CA ARG A 117 5.67 0.39 20.11
C ARG A 117 7.12 0.69 19.78
N GLU A 118 8.04 0.36 20.68
CA GLU A 118 9.48 0.49 20.45
C GLU A 118 9.98 -0.50 19.40
N ALA A 119 9.61 -1.78 19.53
CA ALA A 119 9.99 -2.85 18.62
C ALA A 119 9.44 -2.68 17.20
N PHE A 120 8.32 -1.97 17.02
CA PHE A 120 7.77 -1.66 15.69
C PHE A 120 8.83 -0.98 14.81
N MET A 121 9.64 -0.09 15.39
CA MET A 121 10.69 0.65 14.70
C MET A 121 11.94 -0.17 14.38
N GLN A 122 12.00 -1.46 14.70
CA GLN A 122 13.07 -2.36 14.25
C GLN A 122 13.00 -2.62 12.74
N TRP A 123 11.81 -2.46 12.13
CA TRP A 123 11.57 -2.65 10.69
C TRP A 123 11.91 -1.42 9.86
N ARG A 124 13.07 -0.81 10.13
CA ARG A 124 13.48 0.51 9.64
C ARG A 124 14.52 0.48 8.52
N LYS A 125 14.74 -0.68 7.91
CA LYS A 125 15.72 -0.83 6.85
C LYS A 125 15.01 -1.07 5.53
N PRO A 126 15.43 -0.32 4.51
CA PRO A 126 16.44 0.75 4.48
C PRO A 126 15.89 2.07 5.06
N PRO A 127 16.73 3.10 5.28
CA PRO A 127 16.36 4.32 6.02
C PRO A 127 15.15 5.08 5.46
N GLU A 128 14.91 5.04 4.15
CA GLU A 128 13.75 5.63 3.49
C GLU A 128 12.43 5.03 3.98
N ILE A 129 12.38 3.82 4.53
CA ILE A 129 11.13 3.28 5.08
C ILE A 129 10.77 3.90 6.44
N ILE A 130 11.70 4.59 7.10
CA ILE A 130 11.53 5.11 8.46
C ILE A 130 10.30 6.02 8.59
N PRO A 131 10.04 7.01 7.69
CA PRO A 131 8.84 7.84 7.78
C PRO A 131 7.54 7.02 7.69
N ARG A 132 7.48 6.03 6.80
CA ARG A 132 6.32 5.12 6.70
C ARG A 132 6.13 4.31 7.98
N ARG A 133 7.19 3.71 8.52
CA ARG A 133 7.10 2.95 9.79
C ARG A 133 6.62 3.82 10.94
N ARG A 134 7.05 5.08 11.01
CA ARG A 134 6.56 6.03 12.03
C ARG A 134 5.05 6.28 11.87
N LYS A 135 4.57 6.49 10.64
CA LYS A 135 3.15 6.69 10.35
C LYS A 135 2.31 5.47 10.74
N GLU A 136 2.71 4.27 10.35
CA GLU A 136 2.01 3.04 10.72
C GLU A 136 2.02 2.78 12.22
N ARG A 137 3.16 2.99 12.90
CA ARG A 137 3.24 2.89 14.36
C ARG A 137 2.28 3.89 15.02
N ASN A 138 2.25 5.14 14.54
CA ASN A 138 1.36 6.15 15.09
C ASN A 138 -0.12 5.83 14.79
N LEU A 139 -0.44 5.25 13.63
CA LEU A 139 -1.78 4.76 13.35
C LEU A 139 -2.16 3.62 14.31
N PHE A 140 -1.26 2.68 14.56
CA PHE A 140 -1.50 1.54 15.45
C PHE A 140 -1.66 1.95 16.92
N PHE A 141 -0.76 2.79 17.44
CA PHE A 141 -0.71 3.10 18.87
C PHE A 141 -1.40 4.41 19.26
N ASP A 142 -1.60 5.34 18.31
CA ASP A 142 -2.21 6.64 18.57
C ASP A 142 -3.52 6.86 17.77
N GLY A 143 -3.90 5.92 16.89
CA GLY A 143 -5.13 5.99 16.09
C GLY A 143 -5.12 7.05 14.98
N ARG A 144 -3.95 7.54 14.58
CA ARG A 144 -3.81 8.68 13.65
C ARG A 144 -3.44 8.24 12.23
N TYR A 145 -4.37 8.43 11.29
CA TYR A 145 -4.06 8.35 9.86
C TYR A 145 -3.10 9.48 9.45
N SER A 146 -2.30 9.23 8.41
CA SER A 146 -1.33 10.22 7.91
C SER A 146 -1.69 10.77 6.54
N GLY A 147 -2.57 10.10 5.80
CA GLY A 147 -3.14 10.53 4.54
C GLY A 147 -4.31 11.51 4.72
N ASN A 148 -4.64 12.21 3.63
CA ASN A 148 -5.75 13.16 3.54
C ASN A 148 -6.79 12.72 2.51
N GLY A 149 -6.90 11.41 2.25
CA GLY A 149 -7.81 10.86 1.24
C GLY A 149 -7.22 10.77 -0.18
N THR A 150 -6.00 11.29 -0.41
CA THR A 150 -5.42 11.38 -1.77
C THR A 150 -4.14 10.57 -1.95
N ALA A 151 -3.91 10.14 -3.20
CA ALA A 151 -2.68 9.49 -3.63
C ALA A 151 -2.19 10.12 -4.94
N VAL A 152 -0.93 9.86 -5.32
CA VAL A 152 -0.41 10.28 -6.63
C VAL A 152 -0.47 9.09 -7.58
N MET A 153 -1.08 9.32 -8.74
CA MET A 153 -1.21 8.35 -9.80
C MET A 153 -0.31 8.71 -10.99
N TYR A 154 0.49 7.75 -11.44
CA TYR A 154 1.50 7.92 -12.47
C TYR A 154 1.18 7.06 -13.70
N PRO A 155 1.40 7.55 -14.92
CA PRO A 155 1.36 6.72 -16.11
C PRO A 155 2.69 5.97 -16.31
N ALA A 156 2.69 4.96 -17.18
CA ALA A 156 3.89 4.27 -17.64
C ALA A 156 3.96 4.19 -19.17
N THR A 157 5.16 4.05 -19.72
CA THR A 157 5.37 3.81 -21.15
C THR A 157 4.90 2.41 -21.54
N SER A 158 4.69 2.16 -22.84
CA SER A 158 4.39 0.82 -23.37
C SER A 158 5.49 -0.22 -23.08
N SER A 159 6.74 0.22 -22.89
CA SER A 159 7.86 -0.61 -22.47
C SER A 159 7.92 -0.90 -20.96
N GLY A 160 6.98 -0.34 -20.19
CA GLY A 160 6.85 -0.55 -18.76
C GLY A 160 7.67 0.40 -17.87
N LYS A 161 8.12 1.55 -18.40
CA LYS A 161 8.84 2.55 -17.60
C LYS A 161 7.86 3.55 -17.01
N VAL A 162 7.79 3.65 -15.68
CA VAL A 162 6.95 4.66 -15.00
C VAL A 162 7.42 6.08 -15.33
N ILE A 163 6.49 6.97 -15.62
CA ILE A 163 6.73 8.37 -15.98
C ILE A 163 6.47 9.25 -14.75
N TRP A 164 7.41 9.27 -13.81
CA TRP A 164 7.30 9.97 -12.53
C TRP A 164 6.97 11.46 -12.64
N GLY A 165 7.47 12.14 -13.69
CA GLY A 165 7.19 13.55 -13.94
C GLY A 165 5.76 13.87 -14.37
N ARG A 166 4.90 12.86 -14.57
CA ARG A 166 3.49 13.02 -14.96
C ARG A 166 2.51 12.54 -13.89
N GLY A 167 2.94 12.54 -12.63
CA GLY A 167 2.07 12.21 -11.50
C GLY A 167 0.90 13.20 -11.39
N ARG A 168 -0.32 12.68 -11.26
CA ARG A 168 -1.52 13.46 -10.96
C ARG A 168 -2.06 13.07 -9.59
N ARG A 169 -2.42 14.04 -8.76
CA ARG A 169 -3.07 13.76 -7.47
C ARG A 169 -4.51 13.35 -7.73
N VAL A 170 -4.92 12.23 -7.13
CA VAL A 170 -6.26 11.66 -7.25
C VAL A 170 -6.90 11.56 -5.87
N ASN A 171 -8.19 11.83 -5.80
CA ASN A 171 -8.98 11.63 -4.59
C ASN A 171 -9.45 10.18 -4.54
N VAL A 172 -8.68 9.33 -3.84
CA VAL A 172 -8.98 7.89 -3.74
C VAL A 172 -10.20 7.68 -2.84
N MET A 173 -10.31 8.48 -1.78
CA MET A 173 -11.45 8.43 -0.86
C MET A 173 -12.76 8.69 -1.59
N GLU A 174 -12.83 9.75 -2.39
CA GLU A 174 -14.03 10.11 -3.16
C GLU A 174 -14.45 9.03 -4.16
N ILE A 175 -13.53 8.23 -4.71
CA ILE A 175 -13.91 7.15 -5.62
C ILE A 175 -14.43 5.93 -4.87
N LEU A 176 -13.88 5.64 -3.70
CA LEU A 176 -14.38 4.56 -2.85
C LEU A 176 -15.74 4.93 -2.22
N ASP A 177 -15.96 6.22 -1.91
CA ASP A 177 -17.24 6.74 -1.43
C ASP A 177 -18.24 6.96 -2.57
N GLY A 178 -17.76 7.36 -3.75
CA GLY A 178 -18.49 7.74 -4.97
C GLY A 178 -18.96 6.58 -5.85
N VAL A 179 -18.77 5.33 -5.42
CA VAL A 179 -19.63 4.21 -5.85
C VAL A 179 -21.11 4.46 -5.47
N SER A 180 -21.40 5.55 -4.73
CA SER A 180 -22.73 6.13 -4.47
C SER A 180 -23.11 7.41 -5.30
N ALA A 181 -22.57 7.60 -6.52
CA ALA A 181 -23.00 8.60 -7.55
C ALA A 181 -22.29 9.99 -7.58
N PRO A 182 -22.46 10.82 -8.64
CA PRO A 182 -21.50 11.00 -9.75
C PRO A 182 -20.70 12.33 -9.75
N GLU A 183 -19.67 12.32 -10.60
CA GLU A 183 -18.54 13.26 -10.86
C GLU A 183 -18.68 14.77 -10.57
N PRO A 184 -17.52 15.41 -10.26
CA PRO A 184 -17.26 16.72 -10.87
C PRO A 184 -15.81 17.02 -11.32
N ARG A 185 -15.76 17.61 -12.52
CA ARG A 185 -14.96 18.76 -13.03
C ARG A 185 -13.45 18.87 -12.75
N GLN A 186 -12.73 18.97 -13.88
CA GLN A 186 -11.32 19.31 -14.03
C GLN A 186 -10.97 20.68 -13.44
N THR A 187 -9.84 20.77 -12.71
CA THR A 187 -9.14 22.04 -12.43
C THR A 187 -7.62 21.89 -12.64
N GLU A 188 -7.03 22.96 -13.18
CA GLU A 188 -5.69 23.06 -13.76
C GLU A 188 -4.51 22.96 -12.76
N PRO A 189 -3.29 22.59 -13.21
CA PRO A 189 -2.15 22.39 -12.33
C PRO A 189 -1.39 23.70 -12.03
N LYS A 190 -1.08 23.94 -10.74
CA LYS A 190 -0.07 24.93 -10.31
C LYS A 190 1.25 24.26 -9.93
N THR A 191 2.31 25.03 -10.19
CA THR A 191 3.74 24.72 -10.29
C THR A 191 4.39 24.01 -9.10
N ALA A 192 5.34 23.12 -9.39
CA ALA A 192 6.16 22.37 -8.42
C ALA A 192 7.48 23.09 -8.10
N PRO A 193 7.99 23.03 -6.85
CA PRO A 193 9.38 23.38 -6.58
C PRO A 193 10.31 22.20 -6.90
N SER A 194 11.45 22.52 -7.50
CA SER A 194 12.55 21.62 -7.79
C SER A 194 13.36 21.30 -6.53
N GLY A 195 13.59 20.02 -6.25
CA GLY A 195 14.51 19.57 -5.20
C GLY A 195 14.74 18.06 -5.29
N LYS A 196 15.99 17.66 -5.47
CA LYS A 196 16.42 16.28 -5.73
C LYS A 196 16.38 15.42 -4.46
N ALA A 197 15.66 14.30 -4.53
CA ALA A 197 16.07 12.96 -4.07
C ALA A 197 14.88 12.00 -4.26
N SER A 198 14.98 11.08 -5.22
CA SER A 198 13.90 10.15 -5.55
C SER A 198 13.88 8.97 -4.56
N PHE A 199 13.00 9.08 -3.56
CA PHE A 199 12.54 8.00 -2.67
C PHE A 199 12.10 6.71 -3.42
N TRP A 200 11.79 6.86 -4.71
CA TRP A 200 11.15 5.86 -5.56
C TRP A 200 12.10 4.88 -6.24
N SER A 201 13.42 5.10 -6.19
CA SER A 201 14.38 4.17 -6.80
C SER A 201 14.55 2.86 -6.00
N TRP A 202 13.98 2.76 -4.79
CA TRP A 202 14.17 1.60 -3.91
C TRP A 202 12.86 0.93 -3.42
N LEU A 203 11.69 1.59 -3.47
CA LEU A 203 10.41 0.92 -3.15
C LEU A 203 10.20 -0.35 -4.00
N PHE A 204 10.83 -0.38 -5.18
CA PHE A 204 11.07 -1.59 -5.94
C PHE A 204 12.41 -2.24 -5.54
N GLY A 205 12.51 -2.73 -4.32
CA GLY A 205 13.59 -3.62 -3.86
C GLY A 205 13.01 -4.78 -3.05
N MET A 206 11.69 -4.82 -2.89
CA MET A 206 11.03 -5.73 -1.97
C MET A 206 9.60 -6.06 -2.39
N ILE A 207 9.38 -6.46 -3.65
CA ILE A 207 8.21 -7.28 -4.03
C ILE A 207 8.71 -8.68 -4.44
N GLY A 208 9.49 -9.32 -3.56
CA GLY A 208 10.16 -10.57 -3.90
C GLY A 208 10.40 -11.45 -2.68
N LYS A 209 9.39 -11.68 -1.83
CA LYS A 209 9.47 -12.74 -0.80
C LYS A 209 8.14 -13.22 -0.20
N ILE A 210 7.11 -13.46 -1.01
CA ILE A 210 6.02 -14.38 -0.60
C ILE A 210 5.54 -15.14 -1.84
N LEU A 211 6.28 -16.19 -2.23
CA LEU A 211 5.79 -17.42 -2.90
C LEU A 211 6.96 -18.42 -2.92
N ARG A 212 7.27 -19.03 -1.77
CA ARG A 212 7.97 -20.32 -1.70
C ARG A 212 7.77 -20.92 -0.31
N GLY A 213 6.75 -21.77 -0.22
CA GLY A 213 6.52 -22.69 0.88
C GLY A 213 5.68 -23.84 0.30
N GLY A 214 6.33 -24.96 0.01
CA GLY A 214 5.66 -26.17 -0.47
C GLY A 214 6.38 -26.90 -1.61
N LYS A 215 7.55 -27.47 -1.32
CA LYS A 215 7.87 -28.91 -1.40
C LYS A 215 9.34 -29.09 -1.04
#